data_AF-A0A6L7CL01-F1
#
_entry.id   AF-A0A6L7CL01-F1
#
_cell.length_a   1.000
_cell.length_b   1.000
_cell.length_c   1.000
_cell.angle_alpha   90.00
_cell.angle_beta   90.00
_cell.angle_gamma   90.00
#
_symmetry.space_group_name_H-M   'P 1'
#
loop_
_entity.id
_entity.type
_entity.pdbx_description
1 polymer ?
#
loop_
_entity_poly.entity_id
_entity_poly.type
_entity_poly.pdbx_seq_one_letter_code
_entity_poly.pdbx_strand_id
1 'polypeptide(L)'
;TLGTGWNTRIGAISVDATKSHSKQDNGDVFDGQSYQIAYNKFVSQTSTRFGLAAWRYSSRDYRTFNDHVWANNKDNYRRDENDVYDIADYYQNDFGRKNSFSANMSQSLPEGWGSVSLSTLWRDYWGRSGSSKDYQLSYSNNLRRISYTLAASQAYDENHHEEKRFNIFISIPFDWGDDVTTPRRQIYMSNSTTFDDQGFASNNTGLSGTVGSRDQFNYGVNLSYQHQGNETTAGANLTWNAPVATVNGSYSQSSTYRQAGASVSGGIVAWSGGVNLANRLSETFAVMNAPGIKDAYVNGQKYRTTNRNGVVVYDGMTPYRENHLMLDVSQSDSEAELRGNRKIAAPYRGAVVLVNFDTDQRKPWFIKALRADG
;
A
#
# COMPACT_ATOMS: atom_id res chain seq x y z
N THR A 1 -8.53 -14.11 28.43
CA THR A 1 -7.74 -15.01 27.56
C THR A 1 -6.49 -15.42 28.29
N LEU A 2 -6.07 -16.67 28.13
CA LEU A 2 -4.77 -17.17 28.57
C LEU A 2 -4.07 -17.79 27.35
N GLY A 3 -2.77 -17.57 27.22
CA GLY A 3 -2.02 -18.10 26.10
C GLY A 3 -0.54 -18.22 26.41
N THR A 4 0.15 -19.01 25.61
CA THR A 4 1.59 -19.29 25.72
C THR A 4 2.17 -19.51 24.33
N GLY A 5 3.46 -19.23 24.17
CA GLY A 5 4.16 -19.38 22.91
C GLY A 5 5.60 -19.81 23.13
N TRP A 6 6.08 -20.68 22.25
CA TRP A 6 7.41 -21.27 22.31
C TRP A 6 8.09 -21.16 20.96
N ASN A 7 9.35 -20.72 20.97
CA ASN A 7 10.21 -20.82 19.81
C ASN A 7 10.98 -22.13 19.88
N THR A 8 10.71 -23.05 18.97
CA THR A 8 11.33 -24.38 18.93
C THR A 8 12.19 -24.54 17.67
N ARG A 9 12.96 -25.63 17.59
CA ARG A 9 13.74 -25.95 16.38
C ARG A 9 12.84 -26.13 15.14
N ILE A 10 11.64 -26.69 15.32
CA ILE A 10 10.69 -26.89 14.22
C ILE A 10 9.88 -25.64 13.89
N GLY A 11 9.83 -24.63 14.77
CA GLY A 11 9.19 -23.33 14.52
C GLY A 11 8.63 -22.70 15.77
N ALA A 12 8.13 -21.48 15.63
CA ALA A 12 7.41 -20.79 16.68
C ALA A 12 5.96 -21.29 16.70
N ILE A 13 5.51 -21.79 17.84
CA ILE A 13 4.15 -22.27 18.06
C ILE A 13 3.55 -21.48 19.22
N SER A 14 2.32 -20.99 19.06
CA SER A 14 1.54 -20.41 20.15
C SER A 14 0.17 -21.05 20.26
N VAL A 15 -0.31 -21.17 21.49
CA VAL A 15 -1.64 -21.68 21.82
C VAL A 15 -2.31 -20.71 22.78
N ASP A 16 -3.55 -20.34 22.50
CA ASP A 16 -4.36 -19.51 23.38
C ASP A 16 -5.79 -20.04 23.52
N ALA A 17 -6.38 -19.77 24.69
CA ALA A 17 -7.75 -20.08 25.05
C ALA A 17 -8.44 -18.84 25.62
N THR A 18 -9.63 -18.53 25.10
CA THR A 18 -10.46 -17.40 25.52
C THR A 18 -11.80 -17.93 25.98
N LYS A 19 -12.20 -17.61 27.20
CA LYS A 19 -13.58 -17.80 27.68
C LYS A 19 -14.34 -16.49 27.52
N SER A 20 -15.56 -16.55 27.01
CA SER A 20 -16.50 -15.44 26.92
C SER A 20 -17.72 -15.72 27.79
N HIS A 21 -18.22 -14.68 28.45
CA HIS A 21 -19.54 -14.64 29.08
C HIS A 21 -20.26 -13.42 28.52
N SER A 22 -21.38 -13.63 27.83
CA SER A 22 -22.13 -12.57 27.16
C SER A 22 -23.59 -12.63 27.59
N LYS A 23 -24.04 -11.60 28.32
CA LYS A 23 -25.45 -11.43 28.70
C LYS A 23 -26.05 -10.35 27.81
N GLN A 24 -27.03 -10.72 26.99
CA GLN A 24 -27.68 -9.83 26.03
C GLN A 24 -28.86 -9.08 26.66
N ASP A 25 -29.31 -7.99 26.02
CA ASP A 25 -30.36 -7.11 26.55
C ASP A 25 -31.72 -7.80 26.62
N ASN A 26 -31.95 -8.79 25.75
CA ASN A 26 -33.11 -9.66 25.78
C ASN A 26 -33.08 -10.67 26.95
N GLY A 27 -32.01 -10.69 27.75
CA GLY A 27 -31.83 -11.58 28.91
C GLY A 27 -31.09 -12.89 28.60
N ASP A 28 -30.80 -13.20 27.34
CA ASP A 28 -30.08 -14.41 26.96
C ASP A 28 -28.63 -14.37 27.46
N VAL A 29 -28.12 -15.53 27.88
CA VAL A 29 -26.75 -15.69 28.40
C VAL A 29 -26.01 -16.73 27.57
N PHE A 30 -24.85 -16.33 27.03
CA PHE A 30 -23.98 -17.18 26.22
C PHE A 30 -22.61 -17.31 26.87
N ASP A 31 -22.30 -18.52 27.31
CA ASP A 31 -21.00 -18.90 27.89
C ASP A 31 -20.26 -19.79 26.91
N GLY A 32 -19.11 -19.32 26.42
CA GLY A 32 -18.38 -20.03 25.38
C GLY A 32 -16.87 -19.92 25.49
N GLN A 33 -16.20 -20.68 24.64
CA GLN A 33 -14.76 -20.83 24.63
C GLN A 33 -14.24 -20.81 23.20
N SER A 34 -13.07 -20.19 22.99
CA SER A 34 -12.34 -20.20 21.74
C SER A 34 -10.90 -20.63 21.97
N TYR A 35 -10.39 -21.48 21.10
CA TYR A 35 -9.04 -22.02 21.15
C TYR A 35 -8.35 -21.70 19.82
N GLN A 36 -7.12 -21.20 19.88
CA GLN A 36 -6.31 -20.94 18.70
C GLN A 36 -4.94 -21.59 18.84
N ILE A 37 -4.48 -22.19 17.75
CA ILE A 37 -3.11 -22.67 17.57
C ILE A 37 -2.53 -21.92 16.38
N ALA A 38 -1.37 -21.28 16.56
CA ALA A 38 -0.67 -20.60 15.49
C ALA A 38 0.77 -21.09 15.37
N TYR A 39 1.25 -21.17 14.13
CA TYR A 39 2.58 -21.63 13.77
C TYR A 39 3.24 -20.67 12.78
N ASN A 40 4.53 -20.42 12.98
CA ASN A 40 5.38 -19.66 12.06
C ASN A 40 6.77 -20.30 11.99
N LYS A 41 7.30 -20.43 10.77
CA LYS A 41 8.68 -20.87 10.56
C LYS A 41 9.26 -20.28 9.28
N PHE A 42 10.51 -19.86 9.38
CA PHE A 42 11.38 -19.71 8.22
C PHE A 42 12.34 -20.90 8.15
N VAL A 43 12.25 -21.68 7.08
CA VAL A 43 13.12 -22.83 6.78
C VAL A 43 14.23 -22.34 5.85
N SER A 44 15.40 -22.07 6.42
CA SER A 44 16.51 -21.45 5.68
C SER A 44 17.08 -22.35 4.58
N GLN A 45 17.02 -23.68 4.74
CA GLN A 45 17.55 -24.65 3.77
C GLN A 45 16.83 -24.59 2.42
N THR A 46 15.53 -24.28 2.43
CA THR A 46 14.68 -24.22 1.24
C THR A 46 14.16 -22.81 0.97
N SER A 47 14.62 -21.81 1.73
CA SER A 47 14.08 -20.44 1.72
C SER A 47 12.54 -20.39 1.82
N THR A 48 11.94 -21.34 2.54
CA THR A 48 10.49 -21.43 2.70
C THR A 48 10.06 -20.63 3.91
N ARG A 49 9.14 -19.69 3.71
CA ARG A 49 8.52 -18.89 4.77
C ARG A 49 7.08 -19.33 4.96
N PHE A 50 6.78 -19.89 6.13
CA PHE A 50 5.43 -20.05 6.64
C PHE A 50 5.10 -18.80 7.47
N GLY A 51 4.48 -17.80 6.84
CA GLY A 51 4.24 -16.49 7.42
C GLY A 51 3.27 -16.52 8.61
N LEU A 52 2.23 -17.34 8.50
CA LEU A 52 1.32 -17.70 9.59
C LEU A 52 0.48 -18.88 9.13
N ALA A 53 0.44 -19.95 9.91
CA ALA A 53 -0.59 -20.97 9.83
C ALA A 53 -1.34 -20.98 11.16
N ALA A 54 -2.61 -20.56 11.15
CA ALA A 54 -3.41 -20.45 12.36
C ALA A 54 -4.73 -21.19 12.20
N TRP A 55 -5.06 -22.01 13.19
CA TRP A 55 -6.35 -22.65 13.31
C TRP A 55 -7.02 -22.16 14.58
N ARG A 56 -8.28 -21.72 14.48
CA ARG A 56 -9.13 -21.32 15.59
C ARG A 56 -10.41 -22.14 15.56
N TYR A 57 -10.77 -22.69 16.72
CA TYR A 57 -12.07 -23.25 17.00
C TYR A 57 -12.80 -22.39 18.04
N SER A 58 -14.10 -22.17 17.85
CA SER A 58 -14.96 -21.48 18.81
C SER A 58 -16.23 -22.30 19.05
N SER A 59 -16.59 -22.49 20.32
CA SER A 59 -17.83 -23.16 20.71
C SER A 59 -19.05 -22.37 20.24
N ARG A 60 -20.20 -23.04 20.13
CA ARG A 60 -21.46 -22.42 19.66
C ARG A 60 -21.86 -21.15 20.41
N ASP A 61 -21.62 -21.12 21.72
CA ASP A 61 -21.98 -20.00 22.60
C ASP A 61 -20.84 -19.02 22.83
N TYR A 62 -19.71 -19.17 22.12
CA TYR A 62 -18.65 -18.18 22.17
C TYR A 62 -19.11 -16.90 21.47
N ARG A 63 -18.85 -15.75 22.10
CA ARG A 63 -19.17 -14.43 21.56
C ARG A 63 -17.94 -13.55 21.67
N THR A 64 -17.52 -12.97 20.56
CA THR A 64 -16.62 -11.81 20.58
C THR A 64 -17.38 -10.60 21.13
N PHE A 65 -16.64 -9.55 21.51
CA PHE A 65 -17.27 -8.28 21.89
C PHE A 65 -18.18 -7.74 20.77
N ASN A 66 -17.73 -7.87 19.52
CA ASN A 66 -18.50 -7.47 18.36
C ASN A 66 -19.79 -8.29 18.19
N ASP A 67 -19.74 -9.61 18.39
CA ASP A 67 -20.94 -10.48 18.36
C ASP A 67 -21.97 -10.04 19.42
N HIS A 68 -21.50 -9.66 20.62
CA HIS A 68 -22.37 -9.15 21.68
C HIS A 68 -23.03 -7.82 21.29
N VAL A 69 -22.23 -6.84 20.84
CA VAL A 69 -22.74 -5.52 20.42
C VAL A 69 -23.72 -5.67 19.26
N TRP A 70 -23.42 -6.50 18.27
CA TRP A 70 -24.33 -6.75 17.15
C TRP A 70 -25.64 -7.37 17.62
N ALA A 71 -25.58 -8.43 18.44
CA ALA A 71 -26.78 -9.15 18.88
C ALA A 71 -27.75 -8.27 19.70
N ASN A 72 -27.24 -7.33 20.50
CA ASN A 72 -28.09 -6.38 21.25
C ASN A 72 -28.71 -5.29 20.36
N ASN A 73 -28.09 -4.97 19.23
CA ASN A 73 -28.53 -3.85 18.38
C ASN A 73 -29.26 -4.31 17.11
N LYS A 74 -29.23 -5.60 16.75
CA LYS A 74 -29.76 -6.13 15.48
C LYS A 74 -31.23 -5.76 15.20
N ASP A 75 -32.06 -5.65 16.25
CA ASP A 75 -33.50 -5.35 16.13
C ASP A 75 -33.79 -3.83 16.21
N ASN A 76 -32.80 -3.02 16.60
CA ASN A 76 -32.88 -1.55 16.69
C ASN A 76 -32.27 -0.84 15.47
N TYR A 77 -31.59 -1.56 14.57
CA TYR A 77 -31.15 -1.01 13.29
C TYR A 77 -32.34 -0.82 12.36
N ARG A 78 -32.76 0.43 12.16
CA ARG A 78 -33.68 0.80 11.09
C ARG A 78 -32.87 0.87 9.80
N ARG A 79 -33.19 -0.02 8.86
CA ARG A 79 -32.69 0.01 7.49
C ARG A 79 -33.14 1.30 6.81
N ASP A 80 -32.27 2.29 6.73
CA ASP A 80 -32.47 3.43 5.84
C ASP A 80 -31.90 3.03 4.47
N GLU A 81 -32.72 3.08 3.43
CA GLU A 81 -32.35 2.63 2.07
C GLU A 81 -31.16 3.41 1.43
N ASN A 82 -30.64 4.43 2.12
CA ASN A 82 -29.58 5.32 1.66
C ASN A 82 -28.22 5.14 2.36
N ASP A 83 -28.08 4.24 3.34
CA ASP A 83 -26.80 4.02 4.03
C ASP A 83 -25.94 2.97 3.30
N VAL A 84 -24.76 3.41 2.85
CA VAL A 84 -23.81 2.64 2.01
C VAL A 84 -23.02 1.59 2.81
N TYR A 85 -23.14 1.57 4.14
CA TYR A 85 -22.44 0.63 5.03
C TYR A 85 -23.38 0.11 6.11
N ASP A 86 -24.11 -0.96 5.79
CA ASP A 86 -25.00 -1.58 6.76
C ASP A 86 -24.20 -2.57 7.64
N ILE A 87 -23.95 -2.20 8.90
CA ILE A 87 -23.36 -3.10 9.91
C ILE A 87 -24.15 -4.41 10.01
N ALA A 88 -25.44 -4.38 9.69
CA ALA A 88 -26.32 -5.54 9.64
C ALA A 88 -25.81 -6.62 8.68
N ASP A 89 -25.41 -6.28 7.46
CA ASP A 89 -25.00 -7.22 6.41
C ASP A 89 -23.63 -7.87 6.73
N TYR A 90 -22.70 -7.09 7.27
CA TYR A 90 -21.36 -7.56 7.63
C TYR A 90 -21.40 -8.62 8.74
N TYR A 91 -22.20 -8.40 9.78
CA TYR A 91 -22.31 -9.33 10.90
C TYR A 91 -23.29 -10.46 10.66
N GLN A 92 -24.31 -10.29 9.80
CA GLN A 92 -25.17 -11.41 9.43
C GLN A 92 -24.33 -12.58 8.91
N ASN A 93 -23.28 -12.30 8.14
CA ASN A 93 -22.43 -13.31 7.50
C ASN A 93 -21.22 -13.79 8.32
N ASP A 94 -20.74 -13.03 9.31
CA ASP A 94 -19.60 -13.45 10.15
C ASP A 94 -19.99 -13.94 11.57
N PHE A 95 -21.26 -13.82 11.96
CA PHE A 95 -21.71 -14.25 13.28
C PHE A 95 -21.61 -15.76 13.49
N GLY A 96 -21.16 -16.17 14.68
CA GLY A 96 -21.15 -17.58 15.08
C GLY A 96 -20.09 -18.43 14.39
N ARG A 97 -18.94 -17.83 14.04
CA ARG A 97 -17.80 -18.55 13.44
C ARG A 97 -17.36 -19.73 14.31
N LYS A 98 -17.39 -20.93 13.74
CA LYS A 98 -17.03 -22.22 14.38
C LYS A 98 -15.56 -22.54 14.20
N ASN A 99 -15.13 -22.69 12.95
CA ASN A 99 -13.74 -22.99 12.60
C ASN A 99 -13.20 -21.87 11.73
N SER A 100 -11.94 -21.52 11.92
CA SER A 100 -11.19 -20.71 10.99
C SER A 100 -9.78 -21.28 10.86
N PHE A 101 -9.38 -21.63 9.65
CA PHE A 101 -8.02 -22.00 9.31
C PHE A 101 -7.48 -20.98 8.32
N SER A 102 -6.30 -20.43 8.59
CA SER A 102 -5.61 -19.54 7.67
C SER A 102 -4.16 -20.00 7.51
N ALA A 103 -3.65 -19.99 6.29
CA ALA A 103 -2.25 -20.31 6.05
C ALA A 103 -1.67 -19.44 4.94
N ASN A 104 -0.46 -18.91 5.17
CA ASN A 104 0.32 -18.17 4.19
C ASN A 104 1.72 -18.79 4.09
N MET A 105 2.07 -19.26 2.90
CA MET A 105 3.36 -19.85 2.59
C MET A 105 3.96 -19.18 1.36
N SER A 106 5.24 -18.85 1.41
CA SER A 106 6.01 -18.44 0.24
C SER A 106 7.32 -19.20 0.18
N GLN A 107 7.64 -19.76 -0.97
CA GLN A 107 8.85 -20.54 -1.20
C GLN A 107 9.60 -19.97 -2.40
N SER A 108 10.81 -19.48 -2.16
CA SER A 108 11.76 -19.23 -3.25
C SER A 108 12.26 -20.58 -3.77
N LEU A 109 12.19 -20.78 -5.08
CA LEU A 109 12.76 -21.95 -5.74
C LEU A 109 14.26 -21.71 -5.98
N PRO A 110 15.03 -22.74 -6.36
CA PRO A 110 16.43 -22.58 -6.72
C PRO A 110 16.66 -21.50 -7.78
N GLU A 111 17.91 -21.04 -7.89
CA GLU A 111 18.29 -19.95 -8.78
C GLU A 111 17.72 -20.14 -10.20
N GLY A 112 17.04 -19.11 -10.72
CA GLY A 112 16.40 -19.11 -12.04
C GLY A 112 14.98 -19.68 -12.10
N TRP A 113 14.48 -20.33 -11.04
CA TRP A 113 13.14 -20.94 -11.02
C TRP A 113 12.06 -20.06 -10.39
N GLY A 114 12.40 -18.90 -9.84
CA GLY A 114 11.43 -17.95 -9.30
C GLY A 114 10.90 -18.34 -7.91
N SER A 115 9.60 -18.18 -7.69
CA SER A 115 8.96 -18.40 -6.38
C SER A 115 7.51 -18.86 -6.49
N VAL A 116 7.07 -19.62 -5.51
CA VAL A 116 5.68 -20.05 -5.35
C VAL A 116 5.12 -19.46 -4.07
N SER A 117 3.88 -19.00 -4.08
CA SER A 117 3.17 -18.57 -2.88
C SER A 117 1.78 -19.19 -2.80
N LEU A 118 1.35 -19.49 -1.59
CA LEU A 118 0.04 -20.04 -1.26
C LEU A 118 -0.56 -19.21 -0.13
N SER A 119 -1.79 -18.76 -0.32
CA SER A 119 -2.64 -18.18 0.71
C SER A 119 -3.95 -18.96 0.78
N THR A 120 -4.44 -19.26 1.97
CA THR A 120 -5.73 -19.92 2.15
C THR A 120 -6.43 -19.46 3.42
N LEU A 121 -7.76 -19.41 3.35
CA LEU A 121 -8.66 -19.14 4.46
C LEU A 121 -9.88 -20.07 4.34
N TRP A 122 -10.05 -20.95 5.32
CA TRP A 122 -11.23 -21.78 5.45
C TRP A 122 -12.01 -21.36 6.70
N ARG A 123 -13.31 -21.12 6.55
CA ARG A 123 -14.24 -20.76 7.61
C ARG A 123 -15.48 -21.65 7.62
N ASP A 124 -15.86 -22.09 8.82
CA ASP A 124 -17.14 -22.74 9.09
C ASP A 124 -17.92 -21.92 10.12
N TYR A 125 -19.25 -21.97 10.06
CA TYR A 125 -20.14 -21.24 10.94
C TYR A 125 -21.15 -22.18 11.61
N TRP A 126 -21.56 -21.86 12.84
CA TRP A 126 -22.66 -22.55 13.49
C TRP A 126 -24.01 -22.13 12.89
N GLY A 127 -24.93 -23.08 12.71
CA GLY A 127 -26.27 -22.78 12.18
C GLY A 127 -26.35 -22.56 10.67
N ARG A 128 -25.23 -22.73 9.95
CA ARG A 128 -25.15 -22.68 8.48
C ARG A 128 -24.59 -23.99 7.94
N SER A 129 -25.14 -24.48 6.84
CA SER A 129 -24.57 -25.61 6.10
C SER A 129 -23.54 -25.10 5.08
N GLY A 130 -22.40 -25.77 4.98
CA GLY A 130 -21.33 -25.40 4.06
C GLY A 130 -20.16 -24.70 4.75
N SER A 131 -19.11 -24.45 3.98
CA SER A 131 -17.84 -23.87 4.42
C SER A 131 -17.35 -22.89 3.38
N SER A 132 -16.92 -21.70 3.79
CA SER A 132 -16.27 -20.74 2.91
C SER A 132 -14.78 -21.06 2.82
N LYS A 133 -14.29 -21.29 1.61
CA LYS A 133 -12.91 -21.67 1.31
C LYS A 133 -12.32 -20.73 0.27
N ASP A 134 -11.45 -19.85 0.74
CA ASP A 134 -10.67 -18.96 -0.10
C ASP A 134 -9.26 -19.56 -0.23
N TYR A 135 -8.75 -19.67 -1.45
CA TYR A 135 -7.37 -20.07 -1.68
C TYR A 135 -6.80 -19.37 -2.89
N GLN A 136 -5.51 -19.08 -2.85
CA GLN A 136 -4.75 -18.45 -3.92
C GLN A 136 -3.37 -19.09 -3.97
N LEU A 137 -3.04 -19.70 -5.10
CA LEU A 137 -1.73 -20.24 -5.42
C LEU A 137 -1.14 -19.38 -6.54
N SER A 138 0.07 -18.86 -6.37
CA SER A 138 0.77 -18.14 -7.42
C SER A 138 2.19 -18.62 -7.63
N TYR A 139 2.65 -18.56 -8.87
CA TYR A 139 4.02 -18.80 -9.29
C TYR A 139 4.52 -17.56 -10.02
N SER A 140 5.60 -16.98 -9.54
CA SER A 140 6.21 -15.78 -10.11
C SER A 140 7.66 -16.04 -10.48
N ASN A 141 8.06 -15.68 -11.69
CA ASN A 141 9.44 -15.78 -12.14
C ASN A 141 9.78 -14.65 -13.13
N ASN A 142 11.07 -14.45 -13.38
CA ASN A 142 11.58 -13.46 -14.29
C ASN A 142 12.31 -14.16 -15.45
N LEU A 143 11.88 -13.87 -16.67
CA LEU A 143 12.62 -14.20 -17.88
C LEU A 143 13.41 -12.95 -18.32
N ARG A 144 14.68 -12.89 -17.95
CA ARG A 144 15.54 -11.71 -18.11
C ARG A 144 14.93 -10.48 -17.43
N ARG A 145 14.42 -9.52 -18.21
CA ARG A 145 13.77 -8.30 -17.72
C ARG A 145 12.24 -8.44 -17.62
N ILE A 146 11.67 -9.49 -18.19
CA ILE A 146 10.22 -9.74 -18.20
C ILE A 146 9.86 -10.47 -16.92
N SER A 147 8.98 -9.90 -16.12
CA SER A 147 8.38 -10.60 -14.98
C SER A 147 7.04 -11.19 -15.38
N TYR A 148 6.75 -12.40 -14.93
CA TYR A 148 5.46 -13.02 -15.13
C TYR A 148 4.99 -13.73 -13.87
N THR A 149 3.68 -13.74 -13.65
CA THR A 149 3.02 -14.43 -12.54
C THR A 149 1.82 -15.20 -13.04
N LEU A 150 1.75 -16.48 -12.71
CA LEU A 150 0.58 -17.33 -12.90
C LEU A 150 -0.11 -17.49 -11.55
N ALA A 151 -1.39 -17.22 -11.44
CA ALA A 151 -2.12 -17.32 -10.18
C ALA A 151 -3.48 -18.00 -10.36
N ALA A 152 -3.71 -19.09 -9.63
CA ALA A 152 -5.01 -19.73 -9.49
C ALA A 152 -5.64 -19.32 -8.17
N SER A 153 -6.90 -18.97 -8.17
CA SER A 153 -7.63 -18.59 -6.97
C SER A 153 -9.06 -19.09 -6.99
N GLN A 154 -9.61 -19.33 -5.81
CA GLN A 154 -11.03 -19.53 -5.57
C GLN A 154 -11.48 -18.61 -4.43
N ALA A 155 -12.64 -18.00 -4.61
CA ALA A 155 -13.33 -17.22 -3.59
C ALA A 155 -14.85 -17.42 -3.73
N TYR A 156 -15.62 -16.80 -2.84
CA TYR A 156 -17.07 -16.76 -2.92
C TYR A 156 -17.53 -15.33 -3.28
N ASP A 157 -18.49 -15.20 -4.18
CA ASP A 157 -19.12 -13.91 -4.51
C ASP A 157 -20.08 -13.45 -3.39
N GLU A 158 -20.69 -12.27 -3.56
CA GLU A 158 -21.66 -11.70 -2.60
C GLU A 158 -22.89 -12.61 -2.40
N ASN A 159 -23.25 -13.39 -3.42
CA ASN A 159 -24.36 -14.34 -3.41
C ASN A 159 -23.94 -15.74 -2.91
N HIS A 160 -22.71 -15.89 -2.41
CA HIS A 160 -22.11 -17.16 -1.96
C HIS A 160 -21.97 -18.21 -3.08
N HIS A 161 -21.86 -17.80 -4.34
CA HIS A 161 -21.42 -18.67 -5.42
C HIS A 161 -19.90 -18.78 -5.44
N GLU A 162 -19.43 -19.99 -5.72
CA GLU A 162 -18.02 -20.28 -5.87
C GLU A 162 -17.50 -19.68 -7.19
N GLU A 163 -16.47 -18.86 -7.11
CA GLU A 163 -15.78 -18.31 -8.28
C GLU A 163 -14.33 -18.79 -8.32
N LYS A 164 -14.00 -19.52 -9.40
CA LYS A 164 -12.62 -19.92 -9.69
C LYS A 164 -12.04 -19.02 -10.76
N ARG A 165 -10.80 -18.58 -10.56
CA ARG A 165 -10.09 -17.72 -11.49
C ARG A 165 -8.66 -18.20 -11.71
N PHE A 166 -8.21 -18.15 -12.94
CA PHE A 166 -6.81 -18.30 -13.31
C PHE A 166 -6.31 -17.02 -13.96
N ASN A 167 -5.25 -16.43 -13.43
CA ASN A 167 -4.72 -15.14 -13.82
C ASN A 167 -3.30 -15.30 -14.36
N ILE A 168 -3.02 -14.64 -15.47
CA ILE A 168 -1.69 -14.50 -16.05
C ILE A 168 -1.33 -13.02 -15.99
N PHE A 169 -0.30 -12.68 -15.24
CA PHE A 169 0.26 -11.34 -15.20
C PHE A 169 1.61 -11.33 -15.90
N ILE A 170 1.85 -10.35 -16.77
CA ILE A 170 3.12 -10.14 -17.46
C ILE A 170 3.48 -8.66 -17.29
N SER A 171 4.71 -8.35 -16.90
CA SER A 171 5.23 -6.99 -16.89
C SER A 171 6.59 -6.91 -17.56
N ILE A 172 6.68 -5.99 -18.53
CA ILE A 172 7.84 -5.79 -19.40
C ILE A 172 8.29 -4.33 -19.23
N PRO A 173 9.48 -4.08 -18.63
CA PRO A 173 10.09 -2.77 -18.64
C PRO A 173 10.80 -2.52 -19.97
N PHE A 174 10.56 -1.34 -20.54
CA PHE A 174 11.26 -0.79 -21.69
C PHE A 174 12.04 0.44 -21.25
N ASP A 175 13.27 0.55 -21.73
CA ASP A 175 14.03 1.77 -21.59
C ASP A 175 13.81 2.63 -22.84
N TRP A 176 13.47 3.90 -22.64
CA TRP A 176 13.32 4.90 -23.69
C TRP A 176 14.33 6.03 -23.45
N GLY A 177 14.99 6.50 -24.51
CA GLY A 177 16.05 7.50 -24.42
C GLY A 177 17.44 6.88 -24.31
N ASP A 178 18.45 7.67 -24.68
CA ASP A 178 19.84 7.23 -24.88
C ASP A 178 20.84 7.87 -23.91
N ASP A 179 20.37 8.69 -22.96
CA ASP A 179 21.16 9.52 -22.04
C ASP A 179 22.10 10.55 -22.73
N VAL A 180 22.07 10.63 -24.06
CA VAL A 180 22.89 11.56 -24.86
C VAL A 180 22.03 12.73 -25.34
N THR A 181 20.87 12.43 -25.91
CA THR A 181 19.91 13.41 -26.43
C THR A 181 18.68 13.54 -25.55
N THR A 182 18.31 12.45 -24.86
CA THR A 182 17.14 12.40 -23.97
C THR A 182 17.46 11.58 -22.72
N PRO A 183 17.07 12.04 -21.51
CA PRO A 183 17.24 11.27 -20.29
C PRO A 183 16.56 9.91 -20.42
N ARG A 184 17.25 8.84 -20.05
CA ARG A 184 16.69 7.49 -20.09
C ARG A 184 15.54 7.34 -19.09
N ARG A 185 14.39 6.90 -19.58
CA ARG A 185 13.15 6.69 -18.83
C ARG A 185 12.71 5.25 -18.96
N GLN A 186 12.13 4.72 -17.89
CA GLN A 186 11.51 3.40 -17.92
C GLN A 186 10.01 3.53 -18.17
N ILE A 187 9.53 2.79 -19.16
CA ILE A 187 8.12 2.61 -19.48
C ILE A 187 7.79 1.15 -19.19
N TYR A 188 6.73 0.90 -18.43
CA TYR A 188 6.29 -0.45 -18.09
C TYR A 188 5.05 -0.79 -18.91
N MET A 189 5.15 -1.85 -19.70
CA MET A 189 3.97 -2.54 -20.21
C MET A 189 3.55 -3.60 -19.20
N SER A 190 2.26 -3.66 -18.91
CA SER A 190 1.66 -4.69 -18.08
C SER A 190 0.50 -5.33 -18.83
N ASN A 191 0.35 -6.63 -18.67
CA ASN A 191 -0.83 -7.36 -19.09
C ASN A 191 -1.32 -8.23 -17.93
N SER A 192 -2.63 -8.25 -17.74
CA SER A 192 -3.32 -9.17 -16.84
C SER A 192 -4.43 -9.84 -17.63
N THR A 193 -4.38 -11.16 -17.75
CA THR A 193 -5.41 -11.98 -18.39
C THR A 193 -6.06 -12.86 -17.35
N THR A 194 -7.38 -12.82 -17.25
CA THR A 194 -8.19 -13.61 -16.32
C THR A 194 -9.02 -14.63 -17.09
N PHE A 195 -9.00 -15.86 -16.60
CA PHE A 195 -9.88 -16.94 -17.00
C PHE A 195 -10.74 -17.35 -15.81
N ASP A 196 -11.98 -17.75 -16.06
CA ASP A 196 -12.91 -18.29 -15.07
C ASP A 196 -13.47 -19.65 -15.54
N ASP A 197 -14.48 -20.17 -14.86
CA ASP A 197 -15.11 -21.46 -15.19
C ASP A 197 -15.77 -21.47 -16.59
N GLN A 198 -16.02 -20.31 -17.21
CA GLN A 198 -16.57 -20.19 -18.57
C GLN A 198 -15.47 -19.96 -19.63
N GLY A 199 -14.20 -19.91 -19.22
CA GLY A 199 -13.06 -19.72 -20.11
C GLY A 199 -12.48 -18.31 -20.00
N PHE A 200 -12.27 -17.63 -21.11
CA PHE A 200 -11.66 -16.30 -21.11
C PHE A 200 -12.64 -15.27 -20.52
N ALA A 201 -12.26 -14.67 -19.40
CA ALA A 201 -13.11 -13.72 -18.66
C ALA A 201 -12.76 -12.28 -19.00
N SER A 202 -11.47 -11.92 -18.95
CA SER A 202 -11.02 -10.56 -19.21
C SER A 202 -9.54 -10.44 -19.54
N ASN A 203 -9.17 -9.32 -20.16
CA ASN A 203 -7.79 -8.92 -20.40
C ASN A 203 -7.64 -7.43 -20.11
N ASN A 204 -6.60 -7.04 -19.38
CA ASN A 204 -6.21 -5.65 -19.17
C ASN A 204 -4.76 -5.49 -19.61
N THR A 205 -4.53 -4.64 -20.61
CA THR A 205 -3.19 -4.29 -21.09
C THR A 205 -2.97 -2.81 -20.85
N GLY A 206 -1.86 -2.44 -20.21
CA GLY A 206 -1.54 -1.05 -19.92
C GLY A 206 -0.08 -0.69 -20.13
N LEU A 207 0.15 0.58 -20.43
CA LEU A 207 1.47 1.21 -20.48
C LEU A 207 1.51 2.31 -19.41
N SER A 208 2.57 2.36 -18.63
CA SER A 208 2.75 3.39 -17.61
C SER A 208 4.20 3.85 -17.52
N GLY A 209 4.43 5.05 -17.02
CA GLY A 209 5.76 5.60 -16.87
C GLY A 209 5.78 6.93 -16.11
N THR A 210 6.98 7.48 -15.95
CA THR A 210 7.22 8.75 -15.28
C THR A 210 7.94 9.72 -16.21
N VAL A 211 7.49 10.97 -16.26
CA VAL A 211 8.00 12.04 -17.14
C VAL A 211 8.10 13.37 -16.39
N GLY A 212 8.78 14.33 -17.01
CA GLY A 212 9.08 15.65 -16.46
C GLY A 212 10.52 15.78 -15.97
N SER A 213 11.04 17.00 -15.91
CA SER A 213 12.42 17.27 -15.48
C SER A 213 12.71 16.88 -14.02
N ARG A 214 11.66 16.80 -13.20
CA ARG A 214 11.70 16.47 -11.77
C ARG A 214 10.98 15.15 -11.45
N ASP A 215 10.72 14.32 -12.46
CA ASP A 215 10.03 13.03 -12.30
C ASP A 215 8.63 13.21 -11.67
N GLN A 216 7.99 14.33 -11.98
CA GLN A 216 6.79 14.80 -11.27
C GLN A 216 5.48 14.33 -11.89
N PHE A 217 5.48 13.78 -13.10
CA PHE A 217 4.29 13.30 -13.78
C PHE A 217 4.34 11.79 -13.94
N ASN A 218 3.41 11.06 -13.33
CA ASN A 218 3.18 9.65 -13.62
C ASN A 218 1.99 9.53 -14.54
N TYR A 219 2.12 8.78 -15.62
CA TYR A 219 1.03 8.57 -16.58
C TYR A 219 0.78 7.08 -16.75
N GLY A 220 -0.46 6.75 -17.11
CA GLY A 220 -0.88 5.41 -17.47
C GLY A 220 -1.93 5.47 -18.56
N VAL A 221 -1.88 4.50 -19.48
CA VAL A 221 -2.94 4.22 -20.42
C VAL A 221 -3.24 2.73 -20.36
N ASN A 222 -4.50 2.35 -20.41
CA ASN A 222 -4.91 0.95 -20.37
C ASN A 222 -6.03 0.68 -21.35
N LEU A 223 -6.05 -0.54 -21.87
CA LEU A 223 -7.13 -1.11 -22.64
C LEU A 223 -7.57 -2.37 -21.91
N SER A 224 -8.83 -2.44 -21.53
CA SER A 224 -9.42 -3.62 -20.92
C SER A 224 -10.57 -4.15 -21.75
N TYR A 225 -10.60 -5.46 -21.93
CA TYR A 225 -11.71 -6.19 -22.52
C TYR A 225 -12.31 -7.11 -21.46
N GLN A 226 -13.62 -7.03 -21.28
CA GLN A 226 -14.41 -7.92 -20.43
C GLN A 226 -15.31 -8.77 -21.34
N HIS A 227 -15.20 -10.09 -21.25
CA HIS A 227 -15.99 -11.00 -22.07
C HIS A 227 -17.48 -10.95 -21.70
N GLN A 228 -17.76 -10.96 -20.40
CA GLN A 228 -19.12 -10.75 -19.90
C GLN A 228 -19.57 -9.31 -20.20
N GLY A 229 -20.62 -9.18 -21.00
CA GLY A 229 -21.09 -7.88 -21.51
C GLY A 229 -20.40 -7.40 -22.80
N ASN A 230 -19.39 -8.13 -23.29
CA ASN A 230 -18.60 -7.81 -24.49
C ASN A 230 -18.14 -6.35 -24.52
N GLU A 231 -17.49 -5.93 -23.43
CA GLU A 231 -17.17 -4.53 -23.19
C GLU A 231 -15.68 -4.27 -23.35
N THR A 232 -15.34 -3.28 -24.19
CA THR A 232 -13.98 -2.77 -24.31
C THR A 232 -13.92 -1.39 -23.70
N THR A 233 -13.05 -1.19 -22.73
CA THR A 233 -12.80 0.09 -22.07
C THR A 233 -11.38 0.55 -22.34
N ALA A 234 -11.22 1.78 -22.82
CA ALA A 234 -9.94 2.46 -22.90
C ALA A 234 -9.87 3.52 -21.81
N GLY A 235 -8.77 3.53 -21.07
CA GLY A 235 -8.52 4.43 -19.95
C GLY A 235 -7.18 5.13 -20.05
N ALA A 236 -7.10 6.33 -19.47
CA ALA A 236 -5.87 7.05 -19.26
C ALA A 236 -5.91 7.73 -17.88
N ASN A 237 -4.76 7.79 -17.21
CA ASN A 237 -4.59 8.47 -15.95
C ASN A 237 -3.29 9.28 -15.94
N LEU A 238 -3.31 10.39 -15.20
CA LEU A 238 -2.19 11.28 -15.00
C LEU A 238 -2.16 11.71 -13.53
N THR A 239 -1.01 11.52 -12.88
CA THR A 239 -0.73 12.01 -11.54
C THR A 239 0.40 13.04 -11.62
N TRP A 240 0.12 14.27 -11.22
CA TRP A 240 1.11 15.32 -11.06
C TRP A 240 1.44 15.51 -9.57
N ASN A 241 2.66 15.14 -9.19
CA ASN A 241 3.25 15.44 -7.89
C ASN A 241 3.84 16.86 -7.91
N ALA A 242 3.00 17.88 -7.71
CA ALA A 242 3.51 19.23 -7.51
C ALA A 242 4.17 19.35 -6.13
N PRO A 243 5.05 20.35 -5.88
CA PRO A 243 5.66 20.54 -4.56
C PRO A 243 4.64 20.76 -3.43
N VAL A 244 3.46 21.29 -3.76
CA VAL A 244 2.44 21.76 -2.81
C VAL A 244 1.19 20.88 -2.74
N ALA A 245 0.98 20.00 -3.73
CA ALA A 245 -0.19 19.14 -3.84
C ALA A 245 0.10 17.98 -4.83
N THR A 246 -0.60 16.87 -4.67
CA THR A 246 -0.69 15.83 -5.69
C THR A 246 -2.04 15.92 -6.38
N VAL A 247 -2.02 16.10 -7.71
CA VAL A 247 -3.21 16.19 -8.56
C VAL A 247 -3.32 14.92 -9.38
N ASN A 248 -4.47 14.26 -9.36
CA ASN A 248 -4.76 13.11 -10.20
C ASN A 248 -5.90 13.46 -11.17
N GLY A 249 -5.79 13.00 -12.39
CA GLY A 249 -6.85 13.00 -13.38
C GLY A 249 -6.93 11.61 -14.02
N SER A 250 -8.15 11.16 -14.28
CA SER A 250 -8.41 9.93 -15.03
C SER A 250 -9.59 10.11 -15.96
N TYR A 251 -9.53 9.38 -17.07
CA TYR A 251 -10.61 9.30 -18.03
C TYR A 251 -10.71 7.85 -18.50
N SER A 252 -11.92 7.31 -18.56
CA SER A 252 -12.18 5.98 -19.10
C SER A 252 -13.46 6.00 -19.92
N GLN A 253 -13.40 5.36 -21.07
CA GLN A 253 -14.53 5.26 -21.99
C GLN A 253 -14.70 3.81 -22.43
N SER A 254 -15.94 3.35 -22.35
CA SER A 254 -16.38 2.06 -22.88
C SER A 254 -17.49 2.25 -23.92
N SER A 255 -18.11 1.15 -24.35
CA SER A 255 -19.31 1.17 -25.19
C SER A 255 -20.57 1.60 -24.42
N THR A 256 -20.57 1.47 -23.09
CA THR A 256 -21.75 1.68 -22.23
C THR A 256 -21.64 2.92 -21.35
N TYR A 257 -20.43 3.37 -21.03
CA TYR A 257 -20.22 4.55 -20.18
C TYR A 257 -19.03 5.40 -20.59
N ARG A 258 -19.03 6.62 -20.06
CA ARG A 258 -17.87 7.52 -20.03
C ARG A 258 -17.73 8.06 -18.63
N GLN A 259 -16.52 7.96 -18.08
CA GLN A 259 -16.21 8.42 -16.74
C GLN A 259 -14.96 9.29 -16.79
N ALA A 260 -15.01 10.39 -16.05
CA ALA A 260 -13.88 11.27 -15.83
C ALA A 260 -13.79 11.54 -14.33
N GLY A 261 -12.59 11.46 -13.79
CA GLY A 261 -12.31 11.71 -12.39
C GLY A 261 -11.16 12.69 -12.24
N ALA A 262 -11.23 13.55 -11.23
CA ALA A 262 -10.11 14.37 -10.80
C ALA A 262 -10.05 14.39 -9.27
N SER A 263 -8.85 14.36 -8.70
CA SER A 263 -8.65 14.50 -7.27
C SER A 263 -7.42 15.35 -6.99
N VAL A 264 -7.48 16.13 -5.92
CA VAL A 264 -6.35 16.90 -5.41
C VAL A 264 -6.17 16.51 -3.95
N SER A 265 -4.97 16.09 -3.60
CA SER A 265 -4.59 15.79 -2.22
C SER A 265 -3.33 16.54 -1.84
N GLY A 266 -3.16 16.81 -0.56
CA GLY A 266 -2.05 17.59 -0.05
C GLY A 266 -2.26 17.85 1.44
N GLY A 267 -1.45 18.74 1.99
CA GLY A 267 -1.54 19.12 3.38
C GLY A 267 -1.09 20.54 3.64
N ILE A 268 -1.57 21.10 4.74
CA ILE A 268 -1.26 22.45 5.19
C ILE A 268 -0.57 22.34 6.54
N VAL A 269 0.59 22.96 6.69
CA VAL A 269 1.36 23.00 7.92
C VAL A 269 1.52 24.44 8.37
N ALA A 270 0.95 24.76 9.53
CA ALA A 270 1.20 26.00 10.24
C ALA A 270 2.28 25.76 11.30
N TRP A 271 3.31 26.60 11.30
CA TRP A 271 4.41 26.56 12.28
C TRP A 271 4.92 27.98 12.54
N SER A 272 5.91 28.13 13.43
CA SER A 272 6.43 29.44 13.84
C SER A 272 6.97 30.32 12.70
N GLY A 273 7.36 29.71 11.57
CA GLY A 273 7.80 30.41 10.35
C GLY A 273 6.71 30.63 9.31
N GLY A 274 5.44 30.34 9.61
CA GLY A 274 4.29 30.61 8.75
C GLY A 274 3.55 29.35 8.29
N VAL A 275 2.82 29.48 7.18
CA VAL A 275 2.00 28.40 6.60
C VAL A 275 2.66 27.87 5.34
N ASN A 276 2.80 26.56 5.25
CA ASN A 276 3.40 25.88 4.10
C ASN A 276 2.48 24.77 3.61
N LEU A 277 2.45 24.59 2.30
CA LEU A 277 1.73 23.50 1.65
C LEU A 277 2.68 22.32 1.43
N ALA A 278 2.14 21.12 1.48
CA ALA A 278 2.85 19.87 1.27
C ALA A 278 2.06 19.01 0.28
N ASN A 279 2.75 18.35 -0.63
CA ASN A 279 2.10 17.42 -1.56
C ASN A 279 1.55 16.17 -0.87
N ARG A 280 2.11 15.81 0.29
CA ARG A 280 1.64 14.74 1.17
C ARG A 280 2.06 15.03 2.60
N LEU A 281 1.23 14.62 3.54
CA LEU A 281 1.55 14.58 4.97
C LEU A 281 1.48 13.15 5.48
N SER A 282 2.36 12.84 6.42
CA SER A 282 2.35 11.62 7.21
C SER A 282 2.17 11.98 8.69
N GLU A 283 1.99 10.98 9.54
CA GLU A 283 1.85 11.18 10.99
C GLU A 283 3.09 11.85 11.60
N THR A 284 4.29 11.57 11.10
CA THR A 284 5.56 12.11 11.60
C THR A 284 6.29 12.77 10.44
N PHE A 285 6.54 14.07 10.51
CA PHE A 285 7.12 14.81 9.40
C PHE A 285 8.10 15.90 9.89
N ALA A 286 8.93 16.39 8.97
CA ALA A 286 9.86 17.46 9.22
C ALA A 286 9.47 18.71 8.42
N VAL A 287 9.59 19.89 9.05
CA VAL A 287 9.63 21.18 8.37
C VAL A 287 11.09 21.55 8.22
N MET A 288 11.60 21.49 6.99
CA MET A 288 12.98 21.85 6.69
C MET A 288 13.01 23.32 6.27
N ASN A 289 13.75 24.13 7.02
CA ASN A 289 13.88 25.56 6.82
C ASN A 289 15.32 25.89 6.43
N ALA A 290 15.53 26.31 5.19
CA ALA A 290 16.80 26.72 4.62
C ALA A 290 16.61 28.09 3.96
N PRO A 291 16.63 29.19 4.75
CA PRO A 291 16.32 30.52 4.24
C PRO A 291 17.06 30.84 2.94
N GLY A 292 16.39 31.49 1.98
CA GLY A 292 16.99 31.88 0.69
C GLY A 292 17.39 30.74 -0.26
N ILE A 293 17.23 29.47 0.12
CA ILE A 293 17.47 28.31 -0.73
C ILE A 293 16.14 27.86 -1.35
N LYS A 294 15.80 28.40 -2.52
CA LYS A 294 14.60 28.06 -3.31
C LYS A 294 14.85 26.85 -4.23
N ASP A 295 13.83 26.07 -4.54
CA ASP A 295 13.88 25.02 -5.57
C ASP A 295 14.90 23.88 -5.30
N ALA A 296 15.37 23.73 -4.07
CA ALA A 296 16.29 22.64 -3.69
C ALA A 296 15.54 21.33 -3.49
N TYR A 297 16.07 20.24 -4.05
CA TYR A 297 15.47 18.91 -3.94
C TYR A 297 15.67 18.32 -2.55
N VAL A 298 14.71 17.52 -2.09
CA VAL A 298 14.78 16.89 -0.76
C VAL A 298 14.99 15.39 -0.88
N ASN A 299 16.04 14.85 -0.26
CA ASN A 299 16.29 13.40 -0.16
C ASN A 299 16.18 12.65 -1.51
N GLY A 300 16.64 13.26 -2.61
CA GLY A 300 16.58 12.69 -3.96
C GLY A 300 15.19 12.75 -4.64
N GLN A 301 14.16 13.25 -3.96
CA GLN A 301 12.83 13.47 -4.53
C GLN A 301 12.80 14.80 -5.29
N LYS A 302 13.12 14.77 -6.59
CA LYS A 302 13.23 15.98 -7.42
C LYS A 302 11.95 16.82 -7.49
N TYR A 303 10.77 16.19 -7.46
CA TYR A 303 9.49 16.90 -7.49
C TYR A 303 9.18 17.67 -6.20
N ARG A 304 9.85 17.30 -5.09
CA ARG A 304 9.68 17.95 -3.79
C ARG A 304 10.78 18.96 -3.58
N THR A 305 10.39 20.23 -3.50
CA THR A 305 11.32 21.35 -3.49
C THR A 305 11.01 22.37 -2.41
N THR A 306 12.05 23.07 -1.95
CA THR A 306 11.89 24.27 -1.13
C THR A 306 11.15 25.36 -1.88
N ASN A 307 10.24 26.03 -1.18
CA ASN A 307 9.50 27.16 -1.73
C ASN A 307 10.38 28.43 -1.79
N ARG A 308 9.77 29.55 -2.20
CA ARG A 308 10.44 30.86 -2.28
C ARG A 308 11.08 31.36 -0.98
N ASN A 309 10.60 30.89 0.17
CA ASN A 309 11.14 31.24 1.49
C ASN A 309 12.22 30.25 1.97
N GLY A 310 12.49 29.21 1.17
CA GLY A 310 13.44 28.17 1.52
C GLY A 310 12.87 27.08 2.43
N VAL A 311 11.54 26.93 2.47
CA VAL A 311 10.85 25.99 3.36
C VAL A 311 10.27 24.84 2.55
N VAL A 312 10.41 23.61 3.07
CA VAL A 312 9.78 22.40 2.52
C VAL A 312 9.32 21.47 3.63
N VAL A 313 8.21 20.79 3.40
CA VAL A 313 7.68 19.76 4.31
C VAL A 313 8.07 18.38 3.80
N TYR A 314 8.74 17.60 4.65
CA TYR A 314 9.21 16.24 4.36
C TYR A 314 8.46 15.21 5.21
N ASP A 315 7.74 14.28 4.58
CA ASP A 315 6.85 13.32 5.24
C ASP A 315 7.46 11.90 5.34
N GLY A 316 8.68 11.70 4.83
CA GLY A 316 9.39 10.42 4.83
C GLY A 316 10.13 10.10 6.13
N MET A 317 9.62 10.52 7.30
CA MET A 317 10.29 10.30 8.58
C MET A 317 9.91 8.94 9.19
N THR A 318 10.91 8.21 9.67
CA THR A 318 10.71 6.99 10.47
C THR A 318 10.87 7.32 11.96
N PRO A 319 9.82 7.12 12.79
CA PRO A 319 9.90 7.32 14.23
C PRO A 319 10.97 6.45 14.90
N TYR A 320 11.56 6.95 15.99
CA TYR A 320 12.56 6.26 16.83
C TYR A 320 13.83 5.83 16.09
N ARG A 321 14.09 6.41 14.92
CA ARG A 321 15.29 6.15 14.12
C ARG A 321 15.91 7.47 13.66
N GLU A 322 17.21 7.45 13.44
CA GLU A 322 17.88 8.57 12.78
C GLU A 322 17.38 8.69 11.34
N ASN A 323 16.92 9.88 10.99
CA ASN A 323 16.52 10.24 9.64
C ASN A 323 17.51 11.27 9.11
N HIS A 324 18.14 10.95 7.98
CA HIS A 324 19.02 11.88 7.28
C HIS A 324 18.18 12.77 6.36
N LEU A 325 18.27 14.07 6.58
CA LEU A 325 17.55 15.09 5.85
C LEU A 325 18.56 15.88 5.02
N MET A 326 18.41 15.83 3.71
CA MET A 326 19.36 16.37 2.75
C MET A 326 18.66 17.31 1.77
N LEU A 327 19.29 18.44 1.53
CA LEU A 327 18.90 19.39 0.49
C LEU A 327 19.92 19.34 -0.64
N ASP A 328 19.45 19.23 -1.87
CA ASP A 328 20.29 19.28 -3.07
C ASP A 328 20.01 20.57 -3.84
N VAL A 329 21.04 21.42 -3.94
CA VAL A 329 20.99 22.73 -4.59
C VAL A 329 21.55 22.71 -6.02
N SER A 330 21.92 21.54 -6.56
CA SER A 330 22.57 21.41 -7.88
C SER A 330 21.74 21.94 -9.06
N GLN A 331 20.42 22.05 -8.89
CA GLN A 331 19.47 22.56 -9.89
C GLN A 331 18.62 23.71 -9.30
N SER A 332 19.18 24.40 -8.30
CA SER A 332 18.56 25.54 -7.65
C SER A 332 19.11 26.84 -8.23
N ASP A 333 18.23 27.79 -8.52
CA ASP A 333 18.62 29.16 -8.93
C ASP A 333 18.98 30.06 -7.73
N SER A 334 19.24 29.48 -6.55
CA SER A 334 19.48 30.26 -5.33
C SER A 334 20.84 30.93 -5.35
N GLU A 335 20.87 32.21 -5.01
CA GLU A 335 22.11 32.96 -4.82
C GLU A 335 22.72 32.77 -3.42
N ALA A 336 22.00 32.09 -2.53
CA ALA A 336 22.44 31.77 -1.18
C ALA A 336 23.24 30.46 -1.16
N GLU A 337 24.28 30.43 -0.33
CA GLU A 337 25.10 29.24 -0.09
C GLU A 337 24.53 28.42 1.07
N LEU A 338 24.46 27.09 0.90
CA LEU A 338 24.04 26.16 1.94
C LEU A 338 25.26 25.66 2.74
N ARG A 339 25.36 26.03 4.01
CA ARG A 339 26.44 25.61 4.92
C ARG A 339 26.17 24.23 5.48
N GLY A 340 26.48 23.23 4.68
CA GLY A 340 26.21 21.82 4.99
C GLY A 340 24.81 21.44 4.54
N ASN A 341 24.75 20.45 3.67
CA ASN A 341 23.52 20.05 3.00
C ASN A 341 22.78 18.89 3.67
N ARG A 342 23.22 18.49 4.87
CA ARG A 342 22.67 17.34 5.61
C ARG A 342 22.44 17.69 7.08
N LYS A 343 21.27 17.33 7.60
CA LYS A 343 20.91 17.34 9.02
C LYS A 343 20.37 15.96 9.41
N ILE A 344 20.38 15.65 10.71
CA ILE A 344 19.89 14.38 11.25
C ILE A 344 18.85 14.68 12.33
N ALA A 345 17.75 13.93 12.32
CA ALA A 345 16.72 14.02 13.35
C ALA A 345 16.15 12.64 13.70
N ALA A 346 15.85 12.42 14.97
CA ALA A 346 15.23 11.18 15.47
C ALA A 346 13.90 11.50 16.18
N PRO A 347 12.77 11.57 15.43
CA PRO A 347 11.48 11.95 15.99
C PRO A 347 10.80 10.82 16.77
N TYR A 348 9.97 11.20 17.75
CA TYR A 348 8.91 10.34 18.28
C TYR A 348 7.78 10.18 17.25
N ARG A 349 6.96 9.14 17.41
CA ARG A 349 5.77 8.96 16.57
C ARG A 349 4.79 10.12 16.79
N GLY A 350 4.33 10.75 15.72
CA GLY A 350 3.45 11.91 15.76
C GLY A 350 4.17 13.26 15.86
N ALA A 351 5.51 13.27 15.93
CA ALA A 351 6.26 14.51 16.08
C ALA A 351 6.35 15.31 14.77
N VAL A 352 6.30 16.63 14.92
CA VAL A 352 6.63 17.60 13.87
C VAL A 352 8.00 18.20 14.19
N VAL A 353 9.01 17.88 13.38
CA VAL A 353 10.38 18.32 13.65
C VAL A 353 10.72 19.52 12.78
N LEU A 354 11.06 20.65 13.41
CA LEU A 354 11.67 21.77 12.71
C LEU A 354 13.17 21.52 12.54
N VAL A 355 13.65 21.52 11.30
CA VAL A 355 15.06 21.31 10.96
C VAL A 355 15.59 22.53 10.22
N ASN A 356 16.46 23.28 10.89
CA ASN A 356 17.07 24.47 10.34
C ASN A 356 18.39 24.11 9.65
N PHE A 357 18.52 24.53 8.40
CA PHE A 357 19.76 24.52 7.63
C PHE A 357 20.40 25.90 7.69
N ASP A 358 21.73 25.89 7.84
CA ASP A 358 22.51 27.11 7.91
C ASP A 358 22.78 27.62 6.49
N THR A 359 22.45 28.87 6.22
CA THR A 359 22.55 29.46 4.87
C THR A 359 23.30 30.78 4.92
N ASP A 360 24.21 31.01 3.98
CA ASP A 360 24.85 32.32 3.75
C ASP A 360 24.16 33.03 2.59
N GLN A 361 23.45 34.11 2.90
CA GLN A 361 22.67 34.87 1.90
C GLN A 361 23.53 35.82 1.06
N ARG A 362 24.83 35.91 1.34
CA ARG A 362 25.74 36.80 0.61
C ARG A 362 26.06 36.18 -0.74
N LYS A 363 26.04 36.98 -1.80
CA LYS A 363 26.43 36.52 -3.13
C LYS A 363 27.89 36.07 -3.12
N PRO A 364 28.21 34.84 -3.58
CA PRO A 364 29.58 34.41 -3.71
C PRO A 364 30.25 35.17 -4.87
N TRP A 365 31.43 35.73 -4.62
CA TRP A 365 32.25 36.38 -5.63
C TRP A 365 33.53 35.57 -5.83
N PHE A 366 33.72 35.06 -7.05
CA PHE A 366 34.98 34.42 -7.44
C PHE A 366 35.90 35.47 -8.05
N ILE A 367 36.88 35.90 -7.28
CA ILE A 367 37.89 36.85 -7.75
C ILE A 367 39.10 36.05 -8.22
N LYS A 368 39.37 36.08 -9.52
CA LYS A 368 40.63 35.57 -10.08
C LYS A 368 41.71 36.62 -9.87
N ALA A 369 42.50 36.49 -8.81
CA ALA A 369 43.66 37.33 -8.57
C ALA A 369 44.87 36.79 -9.39
N LEU A 370 45.47 37.66 -10.18
CA LEU A 370 46.76 37.41 -10.85
C LEU A 370 47.88 37.88 -9.91
N ARG A 371 49.01 37.16 -9.91
CA ARG A 371 50.18 37.57 -9.14
C ARG A 371 50.93 38.66 -9.92
N ALA A 372 51.89 39.31 -9.25
CA ALA A 372 52.69 40.36 -9.89
C ALA A 372 53.52 39.84 -11.08
N ASP A 373 53.78 38.52 -11.13
CA ASP A 373 54.46 37.81 -12.21
C ASP A 373 53.51 37.22 -13.28
N GLY A 374 52.19 37.44 -13.15
CA GLY A 374 51.16 36.89 -14.02
C GLY A 374 50.45 35.70 -13.41
#